data_AF-A0A6M4P609-F1
#
_entry.id   AF-A0A6M4P609-F1
#
_cell.length_a   1.000
_cell.length_b   1.000
_cell.length_c   1.000
_cell.angle_alpha   90.00
_cell.angle_beta   90.00
_cell.angle_gamma   90.00
#
_symmetry.space_group_name_H-M   'P 1'
#
loop_
_entity.id
_entity.type
_entity.pdbx_description
1 polymer ?
#
loop_
_entity_poly.entity_id
_entity_poly.type
_entity_poly.pdbx_seq_one_letter_code
_entity_poly.pdbx_strand_id
1 'polypeptide(L)'
;MNDKKNIVILDDDQKRIDTEKNNSDANYNELDRLIILLMNKGTWEILFKWCKENLTTSILLISGLGAIIQVLELAKINIAYIRFFSATQLISDGVLVLATVLIIITAYSVFRFIFLSQNIRLYIELRMKDKKLSKDSTDRYAILSFLVPVIFYIFLTGVVFKTFKENFFMNLIGLAFLYTLLTVSFIHTCLYYEYLTSTTEDFKFKKIHISIAKWVRPLNILLTVVSIPALILLCLHVYKLPSNLENYTKVNQQVEKDYRDIDSYEILYFNDTYLFVEIIKGNKKSIAVYETKGVLFDKNVIVNEPS
;
A
#
# COMPACT_ATOMS: atom_id res chain seq x y z
N MET A 1 31.13 64.93 -38.59
CA MET A 1 31.81 64.15 -37.54
C MET A 1 30.85 63.97 -36.37
N ASN A 2 29.98 62.94 -36.39
CA ASN A 2 29.28 62.41 -35.19
C ASN A 2 28.34 61.24 -35.56
N ASP A 3 28.89 60.11 -36.02
CA ASP A 3 28.05 58.94 -36.40
C ASP A 3 28.65 57.57 -36.05
N LYS A 4 29.48 57.48 -35.01
CA LYS A 4 30.13 56.21 -34.61
C LYS A 4 29.83 55.70 -33.19
N LYS A 5 28.83 56.24 -32.49
CA LYS A 5 28.57 55.86 -31.08
C LYS A 5 27.41 54.88 -30.83
N ASN A 6 26.64 54.49 -31.85
CA ASN A 6 25.44 53.64 -31.66
C ASN A 6 25.61 52.15 -32.01
N ILE A 7 26.80 51.68 -32.38
CA ILE A 7 27.00 50.28 -32.81
C ILE A 7 27.46 49.36 -31.66
N VAL A 8 27.99 49.90 -30.56
CA VAL A 8 28.58 49.09 -29.47
C VAL A 8 27.53 48.55 -28.48
N ILE A 9 26.34 49.16 -28.39
CA ILE A 9 25.32 48.76 -27.39
C ILE A 9 24.55 47.49 -27.82
N LEU A 10 24.45 47.21 -29.13
CA LEU A 10 23.72 46.05 -29.63
C LEU A 10 24.44 44.70 -29.41
N ASP A 11 25.77 44.71 -29.28
CA ASP A 11 26.56 43.47 -29.17
C ASP A 11 26.54 42.89 -27.74
N ASP A 12 26.45 43.76 -26.72
CA ASP A 12 26.37 43.35 -25.31
C ASP A 12 24.97 42.82 -24.95
N ASP A 13 23.90 43.41 -25.48
CA ASP A 13 22.53 42.90 -25.27
C ASP A 13 22.33 41.54 -25.96
N GLN A 14 22.90 41.35 -27.16
CA GLN A 14 22.83 40.08 -27.88
C GLN A 14 23.57 38.96 -27.12
N LYS A 15 24.79 39.24 -26.62
CA LYS A 15 25.53 38.31 -25.75
C LYS A 15 24.78 37.96 -24.49
N ARG A 16 24.07 38.91 -23.89
CA ARG A 16 23.29 38.68 -22.68
C ARG A 16 22.09 37.77 -22.96
N ILE A 17 21.40 37.99 -24.08
CA ILE A 17 20.29 37.13 -24.55
C ILE A 17 20.80 35.70 -24.85
N ASP A 18 21.95 35.57 -25.53
CA ASP A 18 22.52 34.26 -25.86
C ASP A 18 23.01 33.51 -24.61
N THR A 19 23.51 34.23 -23.60
CA THR A 19 23.93 33.65 -22.32
C THR A 19 22.72 33.21 -21.48
N GLU A 20 21.65 33.99 -21.45
CA GLU A 20 20.39 33.62 -20.79
C GLU A 20 19.72 32.42 -21.47
N LYS A 21 19.76 32.37 -22.81
CA LYS A 21 19.25 31.24 -23.59
C LYS A 21 20.05 29.96 -23.36
N ASN A 22 21.38 30.04 -23.34
CA ASN A 22 22.25 28.89 -23.05
C ASN A 22 22.10 28.38 -21.61
N ASN A 23 21.90 29.26 -20.62
CA ASN A 23 21.65 28.84 -19.23
C ASN A 23 20.26 28.24 -19.04
N SER A 24 19.25 28.75 -19.75
CA SER A 24 17.92 28.17 -19.85
C SER A 24 17.98 26.73 -20.40
N ASP A 25 18.67 26.55 -21.53
CA ASP A 25 18.82 25.25 -22.20
C ASP A 25 19.65 24.23 -21.39
N ALA A 26 20.62 24.70 -20.60
CA ALA A 26 21.39 23.86 -19.69
C ALA A 26 20.54 23.33 -18.51
N ASN A 27 19.67 24.16 -17.94
CA ASN A 27 18.82 23.78 -16.81
C ASN A 27 17.70 22.81 -17.23
N TYR A 28 17.22 22.93 -18.49
CA TYR A 28 16.27 21.99 -19.08
C TYR A 28 16.81 20.56 -19.19
N ASN A 29 18.12 20.40 -19.45
CA ASN A 29 18.75 19.08 -19.56
C ASN A 29 18.89 18.34 -18.21
N GLU A 30 19.03 19.04 -17.08
CA GLU A 30 19.10 18.38 -15.77
C GLU A 30 17.74 17.83 -15.30
N LEU A 31 16.67 18.60 -15.50
CA LEU A 31 15.32 18.16 -15.12
C LEU A 31 14.84 17.00 -15.99
N ASP A 32 15.14 17.02 -17.29
CA ASP A 32 14.85 15.89 -18.19
C ASP A 32 15.67 14.65 -17.81
N ARG A 33 16.93 14.81 -17.39
CA ARG A 33 17.72 13.72 -16.80
C ARG A 33 17.11 13.20 -15.50
N LEU A 34 16.58 14.07 -14.64
CA LEU A 34 15.92 13.68 -13.39
C LEU A 34 14.62 12.90 -13.66
N ILE A 35 13.82 13.34 -14.63
CA ILE A 35 12.61 12.64 -15.08
C ILE A 35 12.98 11.29 -15.70
N ILE A 36 14.01 11.23 -16.56
CA ILE A 36 14.52 9.98 -17.12
C ILE A 36 15.03 9.07 -16.00
N LEU A 37 15.71 9.58 -14.97
CA LEU A 37 16.17 8.83 -13.79
C LEU A 37 15.01 8.30 -12.93
N LEU A 38 13.97 9.11 -12.71
CA LEU A 38 12.76 8.73 -11.98
C LEU A 38 11.90 7.72 -12.75
N MET A 39 11.94 7.78 -14.09
CA MET A 39 11.35 6.83 -15.01
C MET A 39 12.24 5.60 -15.27
N ASN A 40 13.52 5.67 -14.90
CA ASN A 40 14.48 4.66 -15.32
C ASN A 40 14.23 3.35 -14.59
N LYS A 41 14.37 2.26 -15.34
CA LYS A 41 14.37 0.85 -14.91
C LYS A 41 15.23 0.59 -13.66
N GLY A 42 16.20 1.46 -13.37
CA GLY A 42 17.17 1.31 -12.30
C GLY A 42 16.59 1.03 -10.93
N THR A 43 15.47 1.64 -10.51
CA THR A 43 14.92 1.34 -9.17
C THR A 43 14.41 -0.09 -9.05
N TRP A 44 13.71 -0.59 -10.07
CA TRP A 44 13.23 -1.98 -10.11
C TRP A 44 14.36 -2.97 -10.30
N GLU A 45 15.34 -2.65 -11.15
CA GLU A 45 16.53 -3.48 -11.34
C GLU A 45 17.37 -3.58 -10.06
N ILE A 46 17.54 -2.47 -9.32
CA ILE A 46 18.22 -2.44 -8.03
C ILE A 46 17.45 -3.26 -7.00
N LEU A 47 16.13 -3.07 -6.89
CA LEU A 47 15.28 -3.84 -5.96
C LEU A 47 15.30 -5.33 -6.29
N PHE A 48 15.15 -5.69 -7.57
CA PHE A 48 15.17 -7.08 -8.02
C PHE A 48 16.55 -7.72 -7.80
N LYS A 49 17.62 -7.00 -8.12
CA LYS A 49 18.99 -7.43 -7.86
C LYS A 49 19.22 -7.64 -6.37
N TRP A 50 18.81 -6.68 -5.54
CA TRP A 50 18.91 -6.80 -4.09
C TRP A 50 18.10 -7.98 -3.54
N CYS A 51 16.85 -8.16 -3.97
CA CYS A 51 16.01 -9.30 -3.58
C CYS A 51 16.63 -10.64 -4.02
N LYS A 52 17.22 -10.69 -5.21
CA LYS A 52 17.90 -11.88 -5.73
C LYS A 52 19.15 -12.20 -4.91
N GLU A 53 19.94 -11.19 -4.57
CA GLU A 53 21.17 -11.31 -3.77
C GLU A 53 20.88 -11.64 -2.29
N ASN A 54 19.71 -11.24 -1.78
CA ASN A 54 19.30 -11.39 -0.38
C ASN A 54 18.06 -12.28 -0.21
N LEU A 55 17.81 -13.20 -1.15
CA LEU A 55 16.58 -14.01 -1.19
C LEU A 55 16.39 -14.81 0.10
N THR A 56 17.45 -15.46 0.57
CA THR A 56 17.45 -16.25 1.81
C THR A 56 17.08 -15.39 3.02
N THR A 57 17.67 -14.19 3.14
CA THR A 57 17.38 -13.24 4.23
C THR A 57 15.94 -12.76 4.16
N SER A 58 15.44 -12.49 2.96
CA SER A 58 14.07 -12.02 2.73
C SER A 58 13.04 -13.10 3.09
N ILE A 59 13.27 -14.35 2.67
CA ILE A 59 12.43 -15.49 3.06
C ILE A 59 12.46 -15.68 4.58
N LEU A 60 13.64 -15.64 5.20
CA LEU A 60 13.78 -15.77 6.64
C LEU A 60 13.03 -14.67 7.41
N LEU A 61 13.14 -13.41 6.96
CA LEU A 61 12.43 -12.28 7.56
C LEU A 61 10.92 -12.43 7.42
N ILE A 62 10.43 -12.78 6.22
CA ILE A 62 8.99 -12.93 5.95
C ILE A 62 8.40 -14.08 6.76
N SER A 63 9.05 -15.24 6.76
CA SER A 63 8.66 -16.37 7.61
C SER A 63 8.72 -16.00 9.09
N GLY A 64 9.79 -15.32 9.53
CA GLY A 64 9.94 -14.83 10.90
C GLY A 64 8.79 -13.93 11.37
N LEU A 65 8.31 -13.04 10.50
CA LEU A 65 7.13 -12.21 10.78
C LEU A 65 5.87 -13.05 10.96
N GLY A 66 5.66 -14.07 10.12
CA GLY A 66 4.57 -15.04 10.28
C GLY A 66 4.64 -15.76 11.64
N ALA A 67 5.83 -16.25 12.03
CA ALA A 67 6.06 -16.85 13.35
C ALA A 67 5.71 -15.89 14.49
N ILE A 68 6.16 -14.64 14.43
CA ILE A 68 5.89 -13.64 15.47
C ILE A 68 4.37 -13.45 15.62
N ILE A 69 3.63 -13.32 14.52
CA ILE A 69 2.18 -13.17 14.56
C ILE A 69 1.52 -14.39 15.22
N GLN A 70 1.88 -15.62 14.83
CA GLN A 70 1.33 -16.83 15.44
C GLN A 70 1.65 -16.93 16.95
N VAL A 71 2.87 -16.58 17.34
CA VAL A 71 3.29 -16.56 18.76
C VAL A 71 2.47 -15.53 19.54
N LEU A 72 2.22 -14.36 18.96
CA LEU A 72 1.37 -13.33 19.58
C LEU A 72 -0.08 -13.81 19.71
N GLU A 73 -0.64 -14.51 18.72
CA GLU A 73 -1.98 -15.11 18.82
C GLU A 73 -2.07 -16.13 19.96
N LEU A 74 -1.09 -17.03 20.08
CA LEU A 74 -1.02 -17.98 21.20
C LEU A 74 -0.86 -17.27 22.55
N ALA A 75 -0.02 -16.23 22.60
CA ALA A 75 0.23 -15.46 23.82
C ALA A 75 -1.00 -14.68 24.30
N LYS A 76 -1.90 -14.25 23.38
CA LYS A 76 -3.19 -13.64 23.74
C LYS A 76 -4.09 -14.59 24.52
N ILE A 77 -3.98 -15.90 24.26
CA ILE A 77 -4.71 -16.92 25.00
C ILE A 77 -4.02 -17.19 26.33
N ASN A 78 -2.76 -17.65 26.28
CA ASN A 78 -1.89 -17.82 27.44
C ASN A 78 -0.43 -17.98 26.97
N ILE A 79 0.52 -17.35 27.67
CA ILE A 79 1.95 -17.45 27.33
C ILE A 79 2.47 -18.90 27.31
N ALA A 80 1.91 -19.80 28.14
CA ALA A 80 2.26 -21.21 28.15
C ALA A 80 1.89 -21.93 26.85
N TYR A 81 0.95 -21.38 26.07
CA TYR A 81 0.50 -21.99 24.81
C TYR A 81 1.42 -21.76 23.62
N ILE A 82 2.41 -20.87 23.75
CA ILE A 82 3.47 -20.69 22.75
C ILE A 82 4.19 -22.03 22.45
N ARG A 83 4.25 -22.95 23.41
CA ARG A 83 4.85 -24.29 23.21
C ARG A 83 4.13 -25.17 22.18
N PHE A 84 2.89 -24.81 21.82
CA PHE A 84 2.09 -25.51 20.80
C PHE A 84 2.22 -24.88 19.41
N PHE A 85 3.15 -23.94 19.24
CA PHE A 85 3.51 -23.37 17.95
C PHE A 85 3.93 -24.46 16.94
N SER A 86 3.40 -24.36 15.72
CA SER A 86 3.71 -25.29 14.64
C SER A 86 4.77 -24.72 13.70
N ALA A 87 5.94 -25.35 13.67
CA ALA A 87 7.02 -24.97 12.75
C ALA A 87 6.67 -25.26 11.28
N THR A 88 5.80 -26.23 10.99
CA THR A 88 5.36 -26.57 9.64
C THR A 88 4.44 -25.50 9.06
N GLN A 89 3.58 -24.89 9.89
CA GLN A 89 2.72 -23.77 9.48
C GLN A 89 3.52 -22.50 9.17
N LEU A 90 4.75 -22.38 9.67
CA LEU A 90 5.64 -21.26 9.36
C LEU A 90 5.89 -21.09 7.85
N ILE A 91 5.96 -22.21 7.12
CA ILE A 91 6.19 -22.22 5.68
C ILE A 91 4.95 -21.69 4.96
N SER A 92 3.76 -22.22 5.27
CA SER A 92 2.51 -21.77 4.65
C SER A 92 2.23 -20.30 4.95
N ASP A 93 2.47 -19.86 6.17
CA ASP A 93 2.26 -18.47 6.58
C ASP A 93 3.28 -17.53 5.94
N GLY A 94 4.54 -17.94 5.84
CA GLY A 94 5.56 -17.20 5.11
C GLY A 94 5.19 -17.02 3.63
N VAL A 95 4.67 -18.07 2.98
CA VAL A 95 4.16 -17.98 1.60
C VAL A 95 2.95 -17.06 1.50
N LEU A 96 2.02 -17.11 2.45
CA LEU A 96 0.85 -16.23 2.48
C LEU A 96 1.24 -14.76 2.63
N VAL A 97 2.17 -14.45 3.55
CA VAL A 97 2.71 -13.09 3.72
C VAL A 97 3.43 -12.65 2.46
N LEU A 98 4.25 -13.51 1.85
CA LEU A 98 4.94 -13.20 0.59
C LEU A 98 3.94 -12.90 -0.54
N ALA A 99 2.90 -13.71 -0.70
CA ALA A 99 1.85 -13.48 -1.69
C ALA A 99 1.11 -12.15 -1.44
N THR A 100 0.80 -11.86 -0.17
CA THR A 100 0.17 -10.60 0.24
C THR A 100 1.05 -9.40 -0.11
N VAL A 101 2.33 -9.45 0.23
CA VAL A 101 3.31 -8.41 -0.12
C VAL A 101 3.44 -8.24 -1.63
N LEU A 102 3.49 -9.35 -2.38
CA LEU A 102 3.57 -9.32 -3.85
C LEU A 102 2.34 -8.66 -4.48
N ILE A 103 1.14 -8.93 -3.96
CA ILE A 103 -0.10 -8.29 -4.41
C ILE A 103 -0.04 -6.79 -4.14
N ILE A 104 0.37 -6.36 -2.94
CA ILE A 104 0.51 -4.94 -2.59
C ILE A 104 1.51 -4.25 -3.51
N ILE A 105 2.70 -4.83 -3.70
CA ILE A 105 3.75 -4.28 -4.57
C ILE A 105 3.26 -4.19 -6.01
N THR A 106 2.63 -5.23 -6.53
CA THR A 106 2.11 -5.26 -7.91
C THR A 106 1.04 -4.20 -8.10
N ALA A 107 0.07 -4.12 -7.19
CA ALA A 107 -0.97 -3.10 -7.21
C ALA A 107 -0.34 -1.70 -7.20
N TYR A 108 0.57 -1.43 -6.25
CA TYR A 108 1.30 -0.16 -6.16
C TYR A 108 2.03 0.18 -7.46
N SER A 109 2.69 -0.79 -8.08
CA SER A 109 3.45 -0.61 -9.31
C SER A 109 2.57 -0.26 -10.49
N VAL A 110 1.47 -0.99 -10.67
CA VAL A 110 0.49 -0.75 -11.73
C VAL A 110 -0.12 0.63 -11.57
N PHE A 111 -0.56 0.99 -10.36
CA PHE A 111 -1.13 2.30 -10.11
C PHE A 111 -0.12 3.41 -10.31
N ARG A 112 1.10 3.28 -9.76
CA ARG A 112 2.18 4.25 -9.98
C ARG A 112 2.45 4.43 -11.47
N PHE A 113 2.51 3.35 -12.25
CA PHE A 113 2.71 3.40 -13.70
C PHE A 113 1.60 4.17 -14.40
N ILE A 114 0.33 3.84 -14.13
CA ILE A 114 -0.84 4.52 -14.71
C ILE A 114 -0.79 6.02 -14.40
N PHE A 115 -0.63 6.39 -13.12
CA PHE A 115 -0.62 7.79 -12.71
C PHE A 115 0.59 8.55 -13.25
N LEU A 116 1.78 7.96 -13.19
CA LEU A 116 2.99 8.60 -13.68
C LEU A 116 2.90 8.82 -15.20
N SER A 117 2.35 7.86 -15.96
CA SER A 117 2.17 7.99 -17.40
C SER A 117 1.24 9.16 -17.78
N GLN A 118 0.17 9.37 -17.03
CA GLN A 118 -0.74 10.52 -17.25
C GLN A 118 -0.07 11.85 -16.89
N ASN A 119 0.67 11.88 -15.78
CA ASN A 119 1.35 13.09 -15.32
C ASN A 119 2.50 13.50 -16.24
N ILE A 120 3.28 12.55 -16.76
CA ILE A 120 4.34 12.82 -17.73
C ILE A 120 3.74 13.36 -19.02
N ARG A 121 2.67 12.74 -19.53
CA ARG A 121 2.00 13.22 -20.73
C ARG A 121 1.54 14.66 -20.59
N LEU A 122 0.92 14.99 -19.45
CA LEU A 122 0.50 16.35 -19.16
C LEU A 122 1.71 17.30 -19.09
N TYR A 123 2.74 16.93 -18.35
CA TYR A 123 3.95 17.74 -18.21
C TYR A 123 4.59 18.04 -19.58
N ILE A 124 4.70 17.04 -20.44
CA ILE A 124 5.18 17.19 -21.82
C ILE A 124 4.26 18.12 -22.61
N GLU A 125 2.93 17.96 -22.52
CA GLU A 125 1.98 18.84 -23.21
C GLU A 125 2.05 20.29 -22.73
N LEU A 126 2.23 20.53 -21.42
CA LEU A 126 2.39 21.86 -20.84
C LEU A 126 3.70 22.52 -21.28
N ARG A 127 4.79 21.74 -21.35
CA ARG A 127 6.13 22.24 -21.69
C ARG A 127 6.35 22.41 -23.19
N MET A 128 5.87 21.50 -24.03
CA MET A 128 6.07 21.53 -25.48
C MET A 128 5.22 22.58 -26.20
N LYS A 129 4.09 23.01 -25.61
CA LYS A 129 3.19 23.92 -26.32
C LYS A 129 3.59 25.39 -26.27
N ASP A 130 4.56 25.79 -25.45
CA ASP A 130 5.05 27.19 -25.27
C ASP A 130 3.96 28.27 -25.10
N LYS A 131 2.71 27.83 -24.94
CA LYS A 131 1.56 28.65 -24.69
C LYS A 131 1.52 28.79 -23.19
N LYS A 132 1.66 30.02 -22.70
CA LYS A 132 1.20 30.40 -21.36
C LYS A 132 -0.20 29.83 -21.19
N LEU A 133 -0.31 28.67 -20.54
CA LEU A 133 -1.62 28.16 -20.15
C LEU A 133 -2.23 29.26 -19.31
N SER A 134 -3.49 29.61 -19.63
CA SER A 134 -4.20 30.55 -18.79
C SER A 134 -4.19 29.96 -17.39
N LYS A 135 -3.80 30.77 -16.42
CA LYS A 135 -3.71 30.43 -14.99
C LYS A 135 -4.89 29.58 -14.48
N ASP A 136 -6.08 29.88 -15.02
CA ASP A 136 -7.34 29.19 -14.74
C ASP A 136 -7.35 27.71 -15.14
N SER A 137 -6.65 27.33 -16.21
CA SER A 137 -6.54 25.93 -16.66
C SER A 137 -5.61 25.08 -15.78
N THR A 138 -4.55 25.68 -15.23
CA THR A 138 -3.59 25.00 -14.36
C THR A 138 -4.19 24.69 -12.98
N ASP A 139 -4.90 25.65 -12.39
CA ASP A 139 -5.57 25.49 -11.10
C ASP A 139 -6.67 24.41 -11.15
N ARG A 140 -7.46 24.39 -12.23
CA ARG A 140 -8.47 23.34 -12.47
C ARG A 140 -7.83 21.96 -12.55
N TYR A 141 -6.66 21.84 -13.17
CA TYR A 141 -5.98 20.56 -13.31
C TYR A 141 -5.43 20.06 -11.96
N ALA A 142 -4.80 20.95 -11.18
CA ALA A 142 -4.34 20.63 -9.83
C ALA A 142 -5.51 20.15 -8.95
N ILE A 143 -6.65 20.86 -9.01
CA ILE A 143 -7.86 20.51 -8.29
C ILE A 143 -8.43 19.17 -8.76
N LEU A 144 -8.51 18.92 -10.08
CA LEU A 144 -8.99 17.63 -10.62
C LEU A 144 -8.07 16.47 -10.24
N SER A 145 -6.75 16.69 -10.33
CA SER A 145 -5.74 15.69 -9.99
C SER A 145 -5.81 15.27 -8.52
N PHE A 146 -6.32 16.13 -7.65
CA PHE A 146 -6.58 15.84 -6.24
C PHE A 146 -7.98 15.26 -6.01
N LEU A 147 -9.02 15.83 -6.60
CA LEU A 147 -10.42 15.43 -6.39
C LEU A 147 -10.74 14.05 -6.96
N VAL A 148 -10.20 13.70 -8.13
CA VAL A 148 -10.48 12.41 -8.79
C VAL A 148 -10.03 11.23 -7.92
N PRO A 149 -8.79 11.21 -7.38
CA PRO A 149 -8.37 10.26 -6.35
C PRO A 149 -9.29 10.17 -5.13
N VAL A 150 -9.69 11.32 -4.59
CA VAL A 150 -10.49 11.39 -3.36
C VAL A 150 -11.91 10.87 -3.60
N ILE A 151 -12.56 11.28 -4.69
CA ILE A 151 -13.90 10.80 -5.06
C ILE A 151 -13.85 9.31 -5.35
N PHE A 152 -12.85 8.86 -6.11
CA PHE A 152 -12.68 7.44 -6.42
C PHE A 152 -12.34 6.62 -5.16
N TYR A 153 -11.64 7.19 -4.18
CA TYR A 153 -11.44 6.58 -2.85
C TYR A 153 -12.74 6.47 -2.05
N ILE A 154 -13.56 7.53 -2.00
CA ILE A 154 -14.86 7.49 -1.31
C ILE A 154 -15.77 6.47 -1.98
N PHE A 155 -15.75 6.40 -3.31
CA PHE A 155 -16.48 5.40 -4.07
C PHE A 155 -15.96 3.98 -3.79
N LEU A 156 -14.64 3.77 -3.87
CA LEU A 156 -14.02 2.48 -3.57
C LEU A 156 -14.31 2.08 -2.15
N THR A 157 -14.10 2.91 -1.14
CA THR A 157 -14.40 2.53 0.25
C THR A 157 -15.89 2.31 0.48
N GLY A 158 -16.77 3.16 -0.06
CA GLY A 158 -18.22 2.97 0.08
C GLY A 158 -18.71 1.67 -0.56
N VAL A 159 -18.23 1.34 -1.76
CA VAL A 159 -18.55 0.10 -2.47
C VAL A 159 -17.83 -1.08 -1.82
N VAL A 160 -16.56 -0.91 -1.41
CA VAL A 160 -15.70 -1.97 -0.90
C VAL A 160 -16.17 -2.42 0.48
N PHE A 161 -16.39 -1.48 1.41
CA PHE A 161 -16.89 -1.80 2.75
C PHE A 161 -18.29 -2.42 2.72
N LYS A 162 -19.16 -2.00 1.80
CA LYS A 162 -20.52 -2.53 1.70
C LYS A 162 -20.58 -3.90 1.03
N THR A 163 -19.77 -4.12 -0.01
CA THR A 163 -19.85 -5.31 -0.87
C THR A 163 -18.86 -6.40 -0.47
N PHE A 164 -17.75 -6.04 0.17
CA PHE A 164 -16.62 -6.95 0.45
C PHE A 164 -16.26 -7.02 1.92
N LYS A 165 -17.26 -6.88 2.80
CA LYS A 165 -17.11 -7.15 4.24
C LYS A 165 -16.46 -8.53 4.51
N GLU A 166 -16.54 -9.44 3.53
CA GLU A 166 -16.02 -10.81 3.60
C GLU A 166 -14.85 -11.09 2.63
N ASN A 167 -14.54 -10.21 1.65
CA ASN A 167 -13.50 -10.51 0.65
C ASN A 167 -12.20 -9.77 0.96
N PHE A 168 -11.36 -10.42 1.75
CA PHE A 168 -10.05 -9.92 2.19
C PHE A 168 -9.21 -9.33 1.05
N PHE A 169 -9.08 -10.05 -0.08
CA PHE A 169 -8.20 -9.64 -1.18
C PHE A 169 -8.64 -8.31 -1.80
N MET A 170 -9.94 -8.07 -1.91
CA MET A 170 -10.47 -6.81 -2.46
C MET A 170 -10.23 -5.63 -1.51
N ASN A 171 -10.31 -5.86 -0.20
CA ASN A 171 -9.95 -4.84 0.79
C ASN A 171 -8.45 -4.51 0.74
N LEU A 172 -7.60 -5.52 0.56
CA LEU A 172 -6.15 -5.35 0.41
C LEU A 172 -5.80 -4.53 -0.84
N ILE A 173 -6.41 -4.86 -1.98
CA ILE A 173 -6.25 -4.11 -3.24
C ILE A 173 -6.72 -2.67 -3.07
N GLY A 174 -7.86 -2.44 -2.40
CA GLY A 174 -8.38 -1.10 -2.12
C GLY A 174 -7.43 -0.26 -1.25
N LEU A 175 -6.81 -0.87 -0.24
CA LEU A 175 -5.80 -0.21 0.61
C LEU A 175 -4.51 0.10 -0.15
N ALA A 176 -3.99 -0.86 -0.94
CA ALA A 176 -2.81 -0.64 -1.77
C ALA A 176 -3.05 0.48 -2.79
N PHE A 177 -4.25 0.54 -3.36
CA PHE A 177 -4.68 1.61 -4.23
C PHE A 177 -4.71 2.97 -3.53
N LEU A 178 -5.34 3.07 -2.34
CA LEU A 178 -5.35 4.28 -1.53
C LEU A 178 -3.93 4.78 -1.24
N TYR A 179 -3.05 3.87 -0.80
CA TYR A 179 -1.68 4.22 -0.50
C TYR A 179 -0.98 4.79 -1.73
N THR A 180 -1.19 4.18 -2.90
CA THR A 180 -0.61 4.67 -4.15
C THR A 180 -1.16 6.05 -4.52
N LEU A 181 -2.46 6.27 -4.40
CA LEU A 181 -3.09 7.57 -4.62
C LEU A 181 -2.48 8.66 -3.74
N LEU A 182 -2.31 8.39 -2.44
CA LEU A 182 -1.70 9.32 -1.50
C LEU A 182 -0.25 9.63 -1.88
N THR A 183 0.52 8.59 -2.22
CA THR A 183 1.93 8.74 -2.60
C THR A 183 2.09 9.54 -3.89
N VAL A 184 1.28 9.25 -4.91
CA VAL A 184 1.27 9.99 -6.18
C VAL A 184 0.84 11.44 -5.95
N SER A 185 -0.22 11.67 -5.18
CA SER A 185 -0.70 13.02 -4.87
C SER A 185 0.36 13.82 -4.12
N PHE A 186 1.09 13.18 -3.21
CA PHE A 186 2.21 13.78 -2.49
C PHE A 186 3.35 14.17 -3.45
N ILE A 187 3.80 13.24 -4.30
CA ILE A 187 4.86 13.51 -5.29
C ILE A 187 4.42 14.64 -6.23
N HIS A 188 3.18 14.62 -6.71
CA HIS A 188 2.66 15.67 -7.60
C HIS A 188 2.63 17.03 -6.90
N THR A 189 2.20 17.08 -5.65
CA THR A 189 2.25 18.31 -4.84
C THR A 189 3.68 18.84 -4.69
N CYS A 190 4.66 17.95 -4.49
CA CYS A 190 6.08 18.32 -4.40
C CYS A 190 6.64 18.83 -5.73
N LEU A 191 6.42 18.13 -6.84
CA LEU A 191 6.91 18.53 -8.16
C LEU A 191 6.26 19.83 -8.64
N TYR A 192 4.95 19.99 -8.39
CA TYR A 192 4.24 21.22 -8.71
C TYR A 192 4.75 22.41 -7.89
N TYR A 193 5.02 22.19 -6.60
CA TYR A 193 5.62 23.19 -5.74
C TYR A 193 6.99 23.64 -6.26
N GLU A 194 7.86 22.69 -6.60
CA GLU A 194 9.19 22.96 -7.15
C GLU A 194 9.11 23.77 -8.46
N TYR A 195 8.27 23.32 -9.39
CA TYR A 195 8.01 24.03 -10.66
C TYR A 195 7.61 25.49 -10.42
N LEU A 196 6.61 25.75 -9.57
CA LEU A 196 6.16 27.10 -9.28
C LEU A 196 7.26 27.96 -8.64
N THR A 197 8.04 27.39 -7.71
CA THR A 197 9.14 28.14 -7.08
C THR A 197 10.26 28.49 -8.05
N SER A 198 10.42 27.72 -9.13
CA SER A 198 11.45 27.95 -10.15
C SER A 198 11.02 28.91 -11.28
N THR A 199 9.72 29.00 -11.60
CA THR A 199 9.23 29.73 -12.80
C THR A 199 8.46 31.02 -12.52
N THR A 200 7.98 31.25 -11.29
CA THR A 200 7.15 32.43 -11.00
C THR A 200 7.87 33.45 -10.10
N GLU A 201 8.16 34.63 -10.64
CA GLU A 201 8.59 35.79 -9.84
C GLU A 201 7.45 36.39 -8.99
N ASP A 202 6.20 35.97 -9.26
CA ASP A 202 5.00 36.55 -8.69
C ASP A 202 4.79 36.10 -7.23
N PHE A 203 5.31 36.91 -6.30
CA PHE A 203 5.45 36.61 -4.86
C PHE A 203 4.14 36.18 -4.16
N LYS A 204 2.99 36.67 -4.63
CA LYS A 204 1.67 36.31 -4.06
C LYS A 204 1.30 34.84 -4.30
N PHE A 205 1.64 34.28 -5.46
CA PHE A 205 1.33 32.89 -5.81
C PHE A 205 2.20 31.90 -5.05
N LYS A 206 3.49 32.23 -4.93
CA LYS A 206 4.44 31.49 -4.11
C LYS A 206 3.91 31.32 -2.67
N LYS A 207 3.33 32.36 -2.07
CA LYS A 207 2.81 32.33 -0.70
C LYS A 207 1.60 31.40 -0.51
N ILE A 208 0.64 31.39 -1.44
CA ILE A 208 -0.55 30.53 -1.35
C ILE A 208 -0.17 29.04 -1.46
N HIS A 209 0.70 28.71 -2.41
CA HIS A 209 1.13 27.31 -2.61
C HIS A 209 2.03 26.79 -1.49
N ILE A 210 2.93 27.63 -0.94
CA ILE A 210 3.68 27.30 0.28
C ILE A 210 2.71 26.94 1.42
N SER A 211 1.64 27.73 1.60
CA SER A 211 0.62 27.42 2.61
C SER A 211 -0.05 26.08 2.36
N ILE A 212 -0.48 25.79 1.13
CA ILE A 212 -1.14 24.50 0.80
C ILE A 212 -0.19 23.32 1.05
N ALA A 213 1.04 23.38 0.54
CA ALA A 213 2.02 22.30 0.71
C ALA A 213 2.35 22.04 2.18
N LYS A 214 2.39 23.10 3.00
CA LYS A 214 2.61 23.02 4.45
C LYS A 214 1.52 22.22 5.16
N TRP A 215 0.29 22.20 4.65
CA TRP A 215 -0.83 21.42 5.22
C TRP A 215 -0.96 20.03 4.58
N VAL A 216 -0.76 19.91 3.27
CA VAL A 216 -0.89 18.65 2.54
C VAL A 216 0.17 17.63 2.96
N ARG A 217 1.40 18.06 3.25
CA ARG A 217 2.48 17.16 3.69
C ARG A 217 2.18 16.48 5.04
N PRO A 218 1.89 17.20 6.14
CA PRO A 218 1.56 16.56 7.41
C PRO A 218 0.26 15.76 7.31
N LEU A 219 -0.72 16.17 6.50
CA LEU A 219 -1.93 15.38 6.26
C LEU A 219 -1.62 14.03 5.60
N ASN A 220 -0.76 14.00 4.57
CA ASN A 220 -0.36 12.74 3.93
C ASN A 220 0.43 11.84 4.88
N ILE A 221 1.31 12.41 5.72
CA ILE A 221 2.03 11.67 6.75
C ILE A 221 1.04 11.08 7.75
N LEU A 222 0.07 11.87 8.23
CA LEU A 222 -0.97 11.43 9.15
C LEU A 222 -1.80 10.30 8.54
N LEU A 223 -2.28 10.45 7.30
CA LEU A 223 -3.04 9.42 6.60
C LEU A 223 -2.23 8.13 6.43
N THR A 224 -0.94 8.25 6.13
CA THR A 224 -0.02 7.11 6.06
C THR A 224 0.09 6.39 7.41
N VAL A 225 0.34 7.13 8.49
CA VAL A 225 0.46 6.57 9.84
C VAL A 225 -0.86 5.89 10.27
N VAL A 226 -2.01 6.52 10.00
CA VAL A 226 -3.33 5.97 10.31
C VAL A 226 -3.65 4.71 9.49
N SER A 227 -3.13 4.61 8.27
CA SER A 227 -3.35 3.42 7.42
C SER A 227 -2.61 2.17 7.89
N ILE A 228 -1.50 2.31 8.64
CA ILE A 228 -0.70 1.17 9.11
C ILE A 228 -1.50 0.27 10.06
N PRO A 229 -2.14 0.79 11.14
CA PRO A 229 -3.01 -0.03 11.99
C PRO A 229 -4.15 -0.70 11.21
N ALA A 230 -4.76 0.00 10.25
CA ALA A 230 -5.83 -0.57 9.43
C ALA A 230 -5.34 -1.76 8.60
N LEU A 231 -4.12 -1.69 8.06
CA LEU A 231 -3.50 -2.78 7.33
C LEU A 231 -3.17 -3.97 8.25
N ILE A 232 -2.67 -3.70 9.46
CA ILE A 232 -2.44 -4.76 10.48
C ILE A 232 -3.76 -5.46 10.82
N LEU A 233 -4.82 -4.71 11.12
CA LEU A 233 -6.14 -5.26 11.42
C LEU A 233 -6.71 -6.07 10.26
N LEU A 234 -6.49 -5.63 9.01
CA LEU A 234 -6.87 -6.36 7.82
C LEU A 234 -6.13 -7.69 7.71
N CYS A 235 -4.81 -7.68 7.92
CA CYS A 235 -3.99 -8.90 7.92
C CYS A 235 -4.46 -9.87 9.00
N LEU A 236 -4.78 -9.39 10.20
CA LEU A 236 -5.35 -10.23 11.27
C LEU A 236 -6.70 -10.84 10.89
N HIS A 237 -7.48 -10.16 10.05
CA HIS A 237 -8.75 -10.70 9.55
C HIS A 237 -8.56 -11.89 8.59
N VAL A 238 -7.43 -11.99 7.87
CA VAL A 238 -7.11 -13.14 7.00
C VAL A 238 -7.04 -14.44 7.77
N TYR A 239 -6.53 -14.34 8.99
CA TYR A 239 -6.36 -15.50 9.86
C TYR A 239 -7.67 -15.94 10.50
N LYS A 240 -8.78 -15.21 10.26
CA LYS A 240 -10.11 -15.73 10.59
C LYS A 240 -10.46 -16.83 9.62
N LEU A 241 -10.70 -18.00 10.20
CA LEU A 241 -11.15 -19.15 9.47
C LEU A 241 -12.54 -18.91 8.84
N PRO A 242 -12.78 -19.44 7.64
CA PRO A 242 -14.07 -19.28 6.97
C PRO A 242 -15.13 -20.14 7.66
N SER A 243 -16.35 -19.59 7.80
CA SER A 243 -17.45 -20.25 8.52
C SER A 243 -18.04 -21.47 7.81
N ASN A 244 -17.71 -21.68 6.53
CA ASN A 244 -18.22 -22.76 5.69
C ASN A 244 -17.24 -23.94 5.52
N LEU A 245 -16.20 -24.05 6.36
CA LEU A 245 -15.31 -25.21 6.34
C LEU A 245 -16.04 -26.42 6.96
N GLU A 246 -16.22 -27.51 6.23
CA GLU A 246 -16.81 -28.77 6.78
C GLU A 246 -16.06 -29.27 8.03
N ASN A 247 -14.76 -29.01 8.07
CA ASN A 247 -13.90 -29.28 9.22
C ASN A 247 -14.40 -28.60 10.51
N TYR A 248 -15.07 -27.44 10.42
CA TYR A 248 -15.74 -26.85 11.58
C TYR A 248 -16.86 -27.75 12.07
N THR A 249 -17.72 -28.25 11.18
CA THR A 249 -18.81 -29.15 11.58
C THR A 249 -18.28 -30.38 12.31
N LYS A 250 -17.13 -30.92 11.90
CA LYS A 250 -16.46 -32.05 12.60
C LYS A 250 -15.95 -31.65 13.98
N VAL A 251 -15.30 -30.49 14.10
CA VAL A 251 -14.88 -29.94 15.39
C VAL A 251 -16.10 -29.74 16.31
N ASN A 252 -17.16 -29.15 15.79
CA ASN A 252 -18.39 -28.86 16.51
C ASN A 252 -19.00 -30.15 17.07
N GLN A 253 -19.14 -31.18 16.24
CA GLN A 253 -19.64 -32.50 16.65
C GLN A 253 -18.75 -33.15 17.71
N GLN A 254 -17.42 -33.04 17.57
CA GLN A 254 -16.49 -33.60 18.54
C GLN A 254 -16.57 -32.88 19.89
N VAL A 255 -16.67 -31.54 19.90
CA VAL A 255 -16.81 -30.74 21.12
C VAL A 255 -18.14 -31.05 21.82
N GLU A 256 -19.25 -31.13 21.09
CA GLU A 256 -20.57 -31.48 21.64
C GLU A 256 -20.62 -32.89 22.21
N LYS A 257 -19.89 -33.84 21.59
CA LYS A 257 -19.77 -35.21 22.07
C LYS A 257 -18.99 -35.30 23.38
N ASP A 258 -17.87 -34.59 23.47
CA ASP A 258 -16.97 -34.65 24.63
C ASP A 258 -17.50 -33.83 25.82
N TYR A 259 -18.25 -32.76 25.54
CA TYR A 259 -18.77 -31.84 26.57
C TYR A 259 -20.29 -31.73 26.48
N ARG A 260 -20.98 -32.47 27.35
CA ARG A 260 -22.43 -32.33 27.53
C ARG A 260 -22.80 -31.05 28.25
N ASP A 261 -23.93 -30.45 27.87
CA ASP A 261 -24.51 -29.24 28.46
C ASP A 261 -23.57 -28.03 28.40
N ILE A 262 -22.99 -27.76 27.22
CA ILE A 262 -22.24 -26.52 26.96
C ILE A 262 -23.21 -25.43 26.47
N ASP A 263 -22.97 -24.19 26.89
CA ASP A 263 -23.77 -23.05 26.42
C ASP A 263 -23.29 -22.59 25.05
N SER A 264 -21.96 -22.50 24.89
CA SER A 264 -21.30 -22.16 23.63
C SER A 264 -19.82 -22.55 23.67
N TYR A 265 -19.17 -22.48 22.52
CA TYR A 265 -17.72 -22.59 22.41
C TYR A 265 -17.19 -21.69 21.29
N GLU A 266 -15.90 -21.39 21.35
CA GLU A 266 -15.18 -20.59 20.37
C GLU A 266 -13.82 -21.24 20.06
N ILE A 267 -13.49 -21.39 18.77
CA ILE A 267 -12.15 -21.81 18.36
C ILE A 267 -11.20 -20.62 18.50
N LEU A 268 -10.29 -20.70 19.46
CA LEU A 268 -9.33 -19.63 19.74
C LEU A 268 -8.09 -19.69 18.85
N TYR A 269 -7.64 -20.90 18.52
CA TYR A 269 -6.43 -21.12 17.73
C TYR A 269 -6.46 -22.47 17.03
N PHE A 270 -5.92 -22.52 15.82
CA PHE A 270 -5.91 -23.72 15.00
C PHE A 270 -4.63 -23.79 14.17
N ASN A 271 -3.91 -24.92 14.30
CA ASN A 271 -2.81 -25.27 13.41
C ASN A 271 -2.92 -26.74 12.95
N ASP A 272 -1.93 -27.20 12.21
CA ASP A 272 -1.88 -28.57 11.67
C ASP A 272 -1.72 -29.68 12.74
N THR A 273 -1.38 -29.30 13.97
CA THR A 273 -1.08 -30.22 15.08
C THR A 273 -2.11 -30.12 16.21
N TYR A 274 -2.51 -28.91 16.58
CA TYR A 274 -3.35 -28.60 17.73
C TYR A 274 -4.49 -27.64 17.38
N LEU A 275 -5.60 -27.83 18.08
CA LEU A 275 -6.80 -27.01 18.02
C LEU A 275 -7.20 -26.61 19.46
N PHE A 276 -7.40 -25.31 19.68
CA PHE A 276 -7.76 -24.73 20.97
C PHE A 276 -9.19 -24.25 20.92
N VAL A 277 -10.01 -24.76 21.83
CA VAL A 277 -11.44 -24.45 21.91
C VAL A 277 -11.75 -23.90 23.30
N GLU A 278 -12.21 -22.66 23.38
CA GLU A 278 -12.81 -22.12 24.61
C GLU A 278 -14.22 -22.69 24.75
N ILE A 279 -14.49 -23.36 25.86
CA ILE A 279 -15.78 -23.93 26.22
C ILE A 279 -16.39 -23.10 27.33
N ILE A 280 -17.63 -22.66 27.13
CA ILE A 280 -18.40 -21.84 28.05
C ILE A 280 -19.53 -22.70 28.63
N LYS A 281 -19.53 -22.86 29.96
CA LYS A 281 -20.58 -23.58 30.70
C LYS A 281 -20.96 -22.81 31.96
N GLY A 282 -22.13 -22.18 31.93
CA GLY A 282 -22.53 -21.14 32.86
C GLY A 282 -21.53 -19.98 32.84
N ASN A 283 -21.06 -19.57 34.03
CA ASN A 283 -20.07 -18.51 34.18
C ASN A 283 -18.61 -19.02 34.14
N LYS A 284 -18.38 -20.28 33.76
CA LYS A 284 -17.04 -20.87 33.72
C LYS A 284 -16.56 -20.97 32.28
N LYS A 285 -15.33 -20.50 32.07
CA LYS A 285 -14.58 -20.66 30.82
C LYS A 285 -13.48 -21.69 31.03
N SER A 286 -13.33 -22.59 30.08
CA SER A 286 -12.25 -23.60 30.06
C SER A 286 -11.71 -23.75 28.66
N ILE A 287 -10.44 -24.12 28.51
CA ILE A 287 -9.82 -24.30 27.19
C ILE A 287 -9.53 -25.80 27.00
N ALA A 288 -10.20 -26.39 26.01
CA ALA A 288 -9.91 -27.73 25.54
C ALA A 288 -8.86 -27.67 24.44
N VAL A 289 -7.89 -28.58 24.49
CA VAL A 289 -6.84 -28.70 23.46
C VAL A 289 -6.99 -30.07 22.81
N TYR A 290 -7.23 -30.06 21.51
CA TYR A 290 -7.38 -31.25 20.68
C TYR A 290 -6.17 -31.42 19.76
N GLU A 291 -5.82 -32.66 19.45
CA GLU A 291 -4.94 -32.94 18.31
C GLU A 291 -5.72 -32.79 17.00
N THR A 292 -5.26 -31.91 16.12
CA THR A 292 -5.93 -31.59 14.86
C THR A 292 -6.19 -32.84 14.02
N LYS A 293 -5.24 -33.78 14.01
CA LYS A 293 -5.37 -35.03 13.24
C LYS A 293 -6.49 -35.93 13.75
N GLY A 294 -6.68 -36.01 15.06
CA GLY A 294 -7.72 -36.83 15.68
C GLY A 294 -9.13 -36.30 15.42
N VAL A 295 -9.28 -34.97 15.27
CA VAL A 295 -10.60 -34.34 15.06
C VAL A 295 -10.96 -34.24 13.58
N LEU A 296 -10.01 -33.89 12.71
CA LEU A 296 -10.31 -33.58 11.31
C LEU A 296 -10.19 -34.76 10.36
N PHE A 297 -9.31 -35.71 10.66
CA PHE A 297 -8.95 -36.80 9.76
C PHE A 297 -9.30 -38.18 10.32
N ASP A 298 -10.26 -38.26 11.24
CA ASP A 298 -10.78 -39.55 11.67
C ASP A 298 -11.37 -40.28 10.46
N LYS A 299 -10.78 -41.44 10.12
CA LYS A 299 -10.92 -42.12 8.81
C LYS A 299 -12.30 -42.69 8.54
N ASN A 300 -13.26 -42.50 9.45
CA ASN A 300 -14.57 -43.13 9.41
C ASN A 300 -15.68 -42.26 8.80
N VAL A 301 -15.35 -41.08 8.26
CA VAL A 301 -16.35 -40.19 7.64
C VAL A 301 -16.30 -40.34 6.12
N ILE A 302 -17.13 -41.22 5.57
CA ILE A 302 -17.49 -41.23 4.15
C ILE A 302 -18.44 -40.04 3.94
N VAL A 303 -17.99 -39.04 3.20
CA VAL A 303 -18.84 -37.91 2.80
C VAL A 303 -19.83 -38.44 1.77
N ASN A 304 -21.11 -38.50 2.14
CA ASN A 304 -22.17 -38.70 1.16
C ASN A 304 -22.32 -37.39 0.39
N GLU A 305 -21.82 -37.36 -0.85
CA GLU A 305 -22.15 -36.26 -1.76
C GLU A 305 -23.67 -36.24 -1.97
N PRO A 306 -24.34 -35.08 -1.79
CA PRO A 306 -25.74 -34.97 -2.14
C PRO A 306 -25.86 -35.07 -3.67
N SER A 307 -26.63 -36.07 -4.11
CA SER A 307 -27.12 -36.22 -5.48
C SER A 307 -28.05 -35.08 -5.88
#